data_AF-A0A848HJL1-F1
#
_entry.id   AF-A0A848HJL1-F1
#
_cell.length_a   1.000
_cell.length_b   1.000
_cell.length_c   1.000
_cell.angle_alpha   90.00
_cell.angle_beta   90.00
_cell.angle_gamma   90.00
#
_symmetry.space_group_name_H-M   'P 1'
#
loop_
_entity.id
_entity.type
_entity.pdbx_description
1 polymer ?
#
loop_
_entity_poly.entity_id
_entity_poly.type
_entity_poly.pdbx_seq_one_letter_code
_entity_poly.pdbx_strand_id
1 'polypeptide(L)'
;MPARPRYRPIELQYLFGHFWTEATIQEFWAGKSFLRPDDGQPLSYELARLLVSLLDKDYEMLAGFCRLAQREDGGEQAARAVLGAGLQELAAVVLGAGTWAPQPAAWAEGTQKGQF
;
A
#
# COMPACT_ATOMS: atom_id res chain seq x y z
N MET A 1 -19.91 -9.15 -12.54
CA MET A 1 -20.44 -9.14 -11.17
C MET A 1 -19.54 -8.23 -10.34
N PRO A 2 -20.00 -7.10 -9.78
CA PRO A 2 -19.16 -6.37 -8.83
C PRO A 2 -18.93 -7.27 -7.60
N ALA A 3 -17.67 -7.45 -7.21
CA ALA A 3 -17.32 -8.19 -6.01
C ALA A 3 -18.06 -7.56 -4.82
N ARG A 4 -18.76 -8.37 -4.01
CA ARG A 4 -19.38 -7.86 -2.78
C ARG A 4 -18.28 -7.27 -1.90
N PRO A 5 -18.46 -6.04 -1.36
CA PRO A 5 -17.48 -5.47 -0.43
C PRO A 5 -17.31 -6.43 0.74
N ARG A 6 -16.05 -6.83 1.02
CA ARG A 6 -15.74 -7.77 2.11
C ARG A 6 -16.06 -7.15 3.48
N TYR A 7 -15.97 -5.83 3.58
CA TYR A 7 -16.24 -5.06 4.78
C TYR A 7 -17.24 -3.93 4.48
N ARG A 8 -18.07 -3.56 5.46
CA ARG A 8 -18.86 -2.32 5.37
C ARG A 8 -17.93 -1.11 5.54
N PRO A 9 -18.27 0.07 4.99
CA PRO A 9 -17.39 1.24 5.07
C PRO A 9 -16.96 1.62 6.51
N ILE A 10 -17.87 1.53 7.47
CA ILE A 10 -17.60 1.82 8.89
C ILE A 10 -16.66 0.78 9.52
N GLU A 11 -16.87 -0.50 9.21
CA GLU A 11 -16.02 -1.58 9.72
C GLU A 11 -14.61 -1.50 9.13
N LEU A 12 -14.51 -1.16 7.83
CA LEU A 12 -13.23 -0.99 7.16
C LEU A 12 -12.44 0.17 7.76
N GLN A 13 -13.08 1.31 8.01
CA GLN A 13 -12.44 2.45 8.68
C GLN A 13 -11.95 2.08 10.08
N TYR A 14 -12.76 1.34 10.86
CA TYR A 14 -12.36 0.89 12.18
C TYR A 14 -11.14 -0.05 12.14
N LEU A 15 -11.16 -1.03 11.22
CA LEU A 15 -10.05 -1.98 11.04
C LEU A 15 -8.80 -1.28 10.55
N PHE A 16 -8.92 -0.35 9.61
CA PHE A 16 -7.79 0.42 9.09
C PHE A 16 -7.16 1.29 10.19
N GLY A 17 -7.98 1.97 11.00
CA GLY A 17 -7.47 2.78 12.11
C GLY A 17 -6.79 1.96 13.24
N HIS A 18 -7.11 0.67 13.36
CA HIS A 18 -6.47 -0.21 14.36
C HIS A 18 -5.25 -0.96 13.82
N PHE A 19 -5.28 -1.35 12.56
CA PHE A 19 -4.26 -2.20 11.96
C PHE A 19 -3.11 -1.39 11.36
N TRP A 20 -3.42 -0.28 10.68
CA TRP A 20 -2.42 0.53 10.00
C TRP A 20 -1.72 1.48 10.97
N THR A 21 -0.42 1.28 11.10
CA THR A 21 0.51 2.06 11.91
C THR A 21 1.75 2.35 11.08
N GLU A 22 2.62 3.23 11.59
CA GLU A 22 3.90 3.53 10.95
C GLU A 22 4.77 2.28 10.73
N ALA A 23 4.59 1.22 11.52
CA ALA A 23 5.31 -0.04 11.36
C ALA A 23 4.63 -0.99 10.36
N THR A 24 3.31 -1.19 10.48
CA THR A 24 2.58 -2.15 9.64
C THR A 24 2.48 -1.68 8.19
N ILE A 25 2.46 -0.36 7.94
CA ILE A 25 2.53 0.18 6.58
C ILE A 25 3.88 -0.13 5.90
N GLN A 26 4.97 -0.26 6.65
CA GLN A 26 6.27 -0.67 6.07
C GLN A 26 6.23 -2.13 5.63
N GLU A 27 5.53 -3.00 6.36
CA GLU A 27 5.29 -4.37 5.92
C GLU A 27 4.42 -4.43 4.65
N PHE A 28 3.54 -3.45 4.45
CA PHE A 28 2.78 -3.29 3.22
C PHE A 28 3.66 -2.92 2.04
N TRP A 29 4.48 -1.88 2.17
CA TRP A 29 5.41 -1.47 1.11
C TRP A 29 6.47 -2.52 0.80
N ALA A 30 6.96 -3.23 1.82
CA ALA A 30 7.91 -4.34 1.65
C ALA A 30 7.26 -5.63 1.10
N GLY A 31 5.93 -5.68 0.96
CA GLY A 31 5.18 -6.85 0.49
C GLY A 31 4.98 -7.98 1.52
N LYS A 32 5.50 -7.83 2.74
CA LYS A 32 5.39 -8.84 3.82
C LYS A 32 3.96 -9.01 4.32
N SER A 33 3.19 -7.92 4.36
CA SER A 33 1.81 -7.94 4.88
C SER A 33 0.87 -8.86 4.08
N PHE A 34 1.17 -9.10 2.80
CA PHE A 34 0.39 -10.00 1.93
C PHE A 34 0.60 -11.48 2.25
N LEU A 35 1.68 -11.82 2.93
CA LEU A 35 2.03 -13.18 3.33
C LEU A 35 1.59 -13.51 4.76
N ARG A 36 0.97 -12.55 5.47
CA ARG A 36 0.55 -12.77 6.84
C ARG A 36 -0.60 -13.79 6.90
N PRO A 37 -0.57 -14.75 7.84
CA PRO A 37 -1.64 -15.72 8.02
C PRO A 37 -2.83 -15.16 8.83
N ASP A 38 -2.73 -13.93 9.32
CA ASP A 38 -3.76 -13.25 10.13
C ASP A 38 -4.64 -12.32 9.27
N ASP A 39 -5.48 -11.52 9.95
CA ASP A 39 -6.34 -10.52 9.32
C ASP A 39 -5.56 -9.42 8.56
N GLY A 40 -4.23 -9.38 8.65
CA GLY A 40 -3.41 -8.43 7.91
C GLY A 40 -3.43 -8.64 6.40
N GLN A 41 -3.44 -9.89 5.92
CA GLN A 41 -3.50 -10.18 4.49
C GLN A 41 -4.74 -9.57 3.81
N PRO A 42 -5.99 -9.80 4.28
CA PRO A 42 -7.16 -9.21 3.63
C PRO A 42 -7.16 -7.67 3.71
N LEU A 43 -6.65 -7.08 4.79
CA LEU A 43 -6.53 -5.61 4.90
C LEU A 43 -5.53 -5.03 3.89
N SER A 44 -4.42 -5.73 3.63
CA SER A 44 -3.46 -5.35 2.58
C SER A 44 -4.09 -5.33 1.20
N TYR A 45 -4.88 -6.34 0.86
CA TYR A 45 -5.58 -6.37 -0.43
C TYR A 45 -6.62 -5.25 -0.57
N GLU A 46 -7.34 -4.92 0.50
CA GLU A 46 -8.29 -3.79 0.49
C GLU A 46 -7.56 -2.44 0.35
N LEU A 47 -6.45 -2.25 1.06
CA LEU A 47 -5.64 -1.03 0.91
C LEU A 47 -5.09 -0.91 -0.52
N ALA A 48 -4.49 -1.97 -1.05
CA ALA A 48 -3.99 -1.99 -2.43
C ALA A 48 -5.10 -1.71 -3.45
N ARG A 49 -6.28 -2.31 -3.26
CA ARG A 49 -7.45 -2.07 -4.12
C ARG A 49 -7.90 -0.61 -4.07
N LEU A 50 -7.94 0.02 -2.90
CA LEU A 50 -8.31 1.42 -2.75
C LEU A 50 -7.28 2.35 -3.38
N LEU A 51 -5.99 2.09 -3.18
CA LEU A 51 -4.89 2.83 -3.82
C LEU A 51 -4.98 2.73 -5.35
N VAL A 52 -5.13 1.52 -5.89
CA VAL A 52 -5.31 1.32 -7.35
C VAL A 52 -6.57 2.01 -7.84
N SER A 53 -7.67 2.02 -7.08
CA SER A 53 -8.91 2.71 -7.46
C SER A 53 -8.75 4.23 -7.57
N LEU A 54 -7.74 4.83 -6.91
CA LEU A 54 -7.38 6.23 -7.09
C LEU A 54 -6.69 6.45 -8.45
N LEU A 55 -5.92 5.47 -8.91
CA LEU A 55 -5.16 5.48 -10.16
C LEU A 55 -5.98 5.02 -11.39
N ASP A 56 -6.93 4.12 -11.18
CA ASP A 56 -7.73 3.44 -12.21
C ASP A 56 -8.62 4.40 -13.03
N LYS A 57 -8.74 5.66 -12.59
CA LYS A 57 -9.41 6.72 -13.36
C LYS A 57 -8.63 7.09 -14.63
N ASP A 58 -7.33 6.78 -14.69
CA ASP A 58 -6.47 7.02 -15.84
C ASP A 58 -5.55 5.81 -16.08
N TYR A 59 -5.88 5.01 -17.09
CA TYR A 59 -5.15 3.79 -17.42
C TYR A 59 -3.68 4.06 -17.78
N GLU A 60 -3.38 5.17 -18.47
CA GLU A 60 -1.99 5.50 -18.84
C GLU A 60 -1.16 5.85 -17.61
N MET A 61 -1.79 6.52 -16.64
CA MET A 61 -1.18 6.80 -15.33
C MET A 61 -0.92 5.50 -14.57
N LEU A 62 -1.89 4.59 -14.47
CA LEU A 62 -1.71 3.30 -13.81
C LEU A 62 -0.61 2.46 -14.50
N ALA A 63 -0.61 2.39 -15.84
CA ALA A 63 0.40 1.67 -16.59
C ALA A 63 1.79 2.30 -16.43
N GLY A 64 1.88 3.63 -16.42
CA GLY A 64 3.12 4.37 -16.13
C GLY A 64 3.66 4.04 -14.75
N PHE A 65 2.80 4.07 -13.74
CA PHE A 65 3.17 3.73 -12.37
C PHE A 65 3.68 2.29 -12.28
N CYS A 66 2.93 1.30 -12.79
CA CYS A 66 3.34 -0.10 -12.74
C CYS A 66 4.65 -0.38 -13.50
N ARG A 67 4.96 0.38 -14.56
CA ARG A 67 6.23 0.24 -15.30
C ARG A 67 7.43 0.77 -14.53
N LEU A 68 7.25 1.82 -13.74
CA LEU A 68 8.33 2.47 -12.99
C LEU A 68 8.45 1.98 -11.55
N ALA A 69 7.40 1.37 -11.00
CA ALA A 69 7.36 0.92 -9.62
C ALA A 69 8.49 -0.07 -9.33
N GLN A 70 9.31 0.24 -8.33
CA GLN A 70 10.35 -0.65 -7.87
C GLN A 70 10.02 -1.19 -6.48
N ARG A 71 10.38 -2.45 -6.24
CA ARG A 71 10.20 -3.06 -4.92
C ARG A 71 11.11 -2.42 -3.87
N GLU A 72 12.27 -1.91 -4.29
CA GLU A 72 13.30 -1.35 -3.41
C GLU A 72 12.86 -0.05 -2.75
N ASP A 73 11.99 0.74 -3.39
CA ASP A 73 11.45 1.99 -2.86
C ASP A 73 9.92 1.92 -2.60
N GLY A 74 9.32 0.74 -2.75
CA GLY A 74 7.88 0.51 -2.64
C GLY A 74 7.07 1.18 -3.76
N GLY A 75 7.72 1.76 -4.78
CA GLY A 75 7.08 2.55 -5.82
C GLY A 75 7.03 4.06 -5.53
N GLU A 76 7.77 4.57 -4.54
CA GLU A 76 7.76 6.01 -4.19
C GLU A 76 8.21 6.89 -5.36
N GLN A 77 9.30 6.54 -6.04
CA GLN A 77 9.78 7.33 -7.17
C GLN A 77 8.81 7.24 -8.35
N ALA A 78 8.20 6.08 -8.56
CA ALA A 78 7.17 5.89 -9.59
C ALA A 78 5.94 6.75 -9.30
N ALA A 79 5.49 6.79 -8.04
CA ALA A 79 4.39 7.64 -7.60
C ALA A 79 4.71 9.11 -7.92
N ARG A 80 5.88 9.61 -7.47
CA ARG A 80 6.27 10.99 -7.72
C ARG A 80 6.39 11.33 -9.20
N ALA A 81 6.95 10.41 -10.01
CA ALA A 81 7.16 10.64 -11.43
C ALA A 81 5.85 10.66 -12.24
N VAL A 82 4.87 9.84 -11.86
CA VAL A 82 3.66 9.62 -12.65
C VAL A 82 2.47 10.40 -12.11
N LEU A 83 2.34 10.48 -10.78
CA LEU A 83 1.23 11.14 -10.09
C LEU A 83 1.55 12.55 -9.61
N GLY A 84 2.84 12.93 -9.59
CA GLY A 84 3.28 14.19 -8.98
C GLY A 84 3.15 14.23 -7.45
N ALA A 85 2.77 13.11 -6.82
CA ALA A 85 2.59 12.94 -5.39
C ALA A 85 3.26 11.63 -4.93
N GLY A 86 3.69 11.56 -3.68
CA GLY A 86 4.29 10.36 -3.11
C GLY A 86 3.26 9.34 -2.63
N LEU A 87 3.74 8.18 -2.22
CA LEU A 87 2.91 7.15 -1.60
C LEU A 87 2.37 7.61 -0.23
N GLN A 88 3.08 8.51 0.45
CA GLN A 88 2.62 9.19 1.67
C GLN A 88 1.25 9.85 1.45
N GLU A 89 1.13 10.69 0.42
CA GLU A 89 -0.11 11.42 0.14
C GLU A 89 -1.23 10.47 -0.29
N LEU A 90 -0.92 9.48 -1.13
CA LEU A 90 -1.90 8.48 -1.57
C LEU A 90 -2.44 7.65 -0.41
N ALA A 91 -1.55 7.17 0.47
CA ALA A 91 -1.95 6.44 1.66
C ALA A 91 -2.71 7.34 2.64
N ALA A 92 -2.36 8.62 2.76
CA ALA A 92 -3.08 9.56 3.61
C ALA A 92 -4.52 9.83 3.13
N VAL A 93 -4.80 9.76 1.83
CA VAL A 93 -6.17 9.85 1.29
C VAL A 93 -7.04 8.69 1.77
N VAL A 94 -6.45 7.50 1.95
CA VAL A 94 -7.17 6.27 2.33
C VAL A 94 -7.22 6.06 3.85
N LEU A 95 -6.09 6.29 4.53
CA LEU A 95 -5.87 6.00 5.95
C LEU A 95 -6.04 7.22 6.85
N GLY A 96 -6.08 8.43 6.29
CA GLY A 96 -6.07 9.68 7.03
C GLY A 96 -4.65 10.17 7.37
N ALA A 97 -4.54 11.14 8.27
CA ALA A 97 -3.26 11.71 8.66
C ALA A 97 -2.36 10.66 9.37
N GLY A 98 -1.10 10.57 8.97
CA GLY A 98 -0.11 9.67 9.58
C GLY A 98 1.20 9.62 8.79
N THR A 99 2.17 8.86 9.29
CA THR A 99 3.46 8.64 8.62
C THR A 99 3.40 7.35 7.81
N TRP A 100 3.01 7.48 6.55
CA TRP A 100 2.78 6.38 5.63
C TRP A 100 3.87 6.22 4.56
N ALA A 101 4.82 7.16 4.51
CA ALA A 101 5.90 7.16 3.52
C ALA A 101 6.70 5.84 3.60
N PRO A 102 7.03 5.23 2.46
CA PRO A 102 7.90 4.07 2.44
C PRO A 102 9.29 4.44 2.97
N GLN A 103 9.82 3.59 3.86
CA GLN A 103 11.15 3.72 4.44
C GLN A 103 11.97 2.46 4.12
N PRO A 104 12.57 2.38 2.93
CA PRO A 104 13.37 1.22 2.50
C PRO A 104 14.47 0.82 3.47
N ALA A 105 15.09 1.81 4.13
CA ALA A 105 16.12 1.60 5.14
C ALA A 105 15.61 0.72 6.30
N ALA A 106 14.33 0.86 6.68
CA ALA A 106 13.70 0.06 7.74
C ALA A 106 13.33 -1.36 7.28
N TRP A 107 13.28 -1.62 5.97
CA TRP A 107 12.96 -2.95 5.44
C TRP A 107 14.17 -3.88 5.42
N ALA A 108 15.37 -3.31 5.28
CA ALA A 108 16.63 -4.02 5.20
C ALA A 108 16.96 -4.82 6.47
N GLU A 109 16.61 -4.31 7.66
CA GLU A 109 16.82 -5.03 8.94
C GLU A 109 15.98 -6.33 9.04
N GLY A 110 14.93 -6.45 8.24
CA GLY A 110 14.12 -7.66 8.14
C GLY A 110 14.40 -8.52 6.91
N THR A 111 15.44 -8.21 6.12
CA THR A 111 15.89 -9.05 5.01
C THR A 111 17.02 -9.94 5.52
N GLN A 112 16.65 -10.97 6.28
CA GLN A 112 17.53 -12.12 6.40
C GLN A 112 17.79 -12.61 4.96
N LYS A 113 19.04 -12.48 4.50
CA LYS A 113 19.48 -12.92 3.18
C LYS A 113 19.01 -14.36 2.93
N GLY A 114 18.22 -14.55 1.86
CA GLY A 114 17.66 -15.82 1.41
C GLY A 114 16.17 -15.90 1.76
N GLN A 115 15.23 -16.01 0.84
CA GLN A 115 15.23 -16.82 -0.37
C GLN A 115 14.41 -16.09 -1.45
N PHE A 116 15.03 -15.87 -2.61
CA PHE A 116 14.34 -15.83 -3.89
C PHE A 116 14.34 -17.25 -4.46
#